data_AF-A0A087S5B2-F1
#
_entry.id   AF-A0A087S5B2-F1
#
_cell.length_a   1.000
_cell.length_b   1.000
_cell.length_c   1.000
_cell.angle_alpha   90.00
_cell.angle_beta   90.00
_cell.angle_gamma   90.00
#
_symmetry.space_group_name_H-M   'P 1'
#
loop_
_entity.id
_entity.type
_entity.pdbx_description
1 polymer ?
#
loop_
_entity_poly.entity_id
_entity_poly.type
_entity_poly.pdbx_seq_one_letter_code
_entity_poly.pdbx_strand_id
1 'polypeptide(L)' 'MSTEVQEMPEQGEIVLATVTKVMDHGAYVTLDEYDNLQGFLHISEIAPGWIRSVNRFVKDGEKKVLLVK' A
#
# COMPACT_ATOMS: atom_id res chain seq x y z
N MET A 1 8.19 14.73 -21.97
CA MET A 1 7.60 14.50 -20.65
C MET A 1 8.54 13.55 -19.95
N SER A 2 9.43 14.08 -19.13
CA SER A 2 10.42 13.29 -18.39
C SER A 2 9.66 12.48 -17.35
N THR A 3 9.57 11.16 -17.53
CA THR A 3 9.27 10.26 -16.41
C THR A 3 10.59 10.09 -15.67
N GLU A 4 10.93 11.06 -14.83
CA GLU A 4 11.92 10.79 -13.78
C GLU A 4 11.31 9.71 -12.90
N VAL A 5 11.83 8.50 -12.98
CA VAL A 5 11.49 7.44 -12.03
C VAL A 5 12.12 7.87 -10.72
N GLN A 6 11.37 8.62 -9.91
CA GLN A 6 11.77 8.93 -8.55
C GLN A 6 11.96 7.59 -7.82
N GLU A 7 13.07 7.43 -7.12
CA GLU A 7 13.37 6.19 -6.38
C GLU A 7 12.38 5.96 -5.22
N MET A 8 11.73 7.03 -4.75
CA MET A 8 10.73 7.01 -3.69
C MET A 8 9.61 8.01 -4.00
N PRO A 9 8.35 7.66 -3.74
CA PRO A 9 7.22 8.59 -3.89
C PRO A 9 7.27 9.70 -2.84
N GLU A 10 6.71 10.85 -3.17
CA GLU A 10 6.60 11.97 -2.22
C GLU A 10 5.43 11.79 -1.26
N GLN A 11 5.54 12.39 -0.06
CA GLN A 11 4.44 12.41 0.90
C GLN A 11 3.24 13.15 0.31
N GLY A 12 2.06 12.54 0.40
CA GLY A 12 0.82 13.04 -0.19
C GLY A 12 0.58 12.60 -1.64
N GLU A 13 1.50 11.83 -2.23
CA GLU A 13 1.29 11.27 -3.56
C GLU A 13 0.33 10.08 -3.53
N ILE A 14 -0.40 9.89 -4.63
CA ILE A 14 -1.30 8.76 -4.83
C ILE A 14 -0.61 7.75 -5.74
N VAL A 15 -0.43 6.54 -5.23
CA VAL A 15 0.30 5.46 -5.92
C VAL A 15 -0.55 4.21 -6.03
N LEU A 16 -0.37 3.45 -7.11
CA LEU A 16 -0.96 2.13 -7.25
C LEU A 16 -0.04 1.08 -6.61
N ALA A 17 -0.56 0.36 -5.61
CA ALA A 17 0.17 -0.69 -4.93
C ALA A 17 -0.57 -2.03 -4.98
N THR A 18 0.19 -3.10 -5.15
CA THR A 18 -0.31 -4.48 -5.13
C THR A 18 -0.03 -5.11 -3.78
N VAL A 19 -1.04 -5.68 -3.13
CA VAL A 19 -0.88 -6.37 -1.84
C VAL A 19 -0.15 -7.68 -2.04
N THR A 20 1.01 -7.83 -1.41
CA THR A 20 1.83 -9.05 -1.50
C THR A 20 1.61 -9.99 -0.32
N LYS A 21 1.35 -9.44 0.87
CA LYS A 21 1.14 -10.25 2.07
C LYS A 21 0.25 -9.53 3.08
N VAL A 22 -0.81 -10.20 3.50
CA VAL A 22 -1.68 -9.71 4.58
C VAL A 22 -1.22 -10.26 5.92
N MET A 23 -1.21 -9.43 6.95
CA MET A 23 -0.88 -9.78 8.34
C MET A 23 -1.97 -9.26 9.28
N ASP A 24 -1.91 -9.65 10.55
CA ASP A 24 -2.91 -9.25 11.55
C ASP A 24 -2.87 -7.74 11.88
N HIS A 25 -1.71 -7.11 11.76
CA HIS A 25 -1.49 -5.69 12.09
C HIS A 25 -1.33 -4.78 10.86
N GLY A 26 -1.50 -5.32 9.65
CA GLY A 26 -1.34 -4.56 8.42
C GLY A 26 -1.16 -5.44 7.19
N ALA A 27 -0.70 -4.86 6.09
CA ALA A 27 -0.39 -5.58 4.87
C ALA A 27 0.87 -5.01 4.20
N TYR A 28 1.70 -5.91 3.68
CA TYR A 28 2.78 -5.52 2.78
C TYR A 28 2.22 -5.33 1.37
N VAL A 29 2.69 -4.26 0.74
CA VAL A 29 2.32 -3.89 -0.63
C VAL A 29 3.58 -3.62 -1.43
N THR A 30 3.48 -3.71 -2.75
CA THR A 30 4.54 -3.33 -3.69
C THR A 30 4.01 -2.28 -4.63
N LEU A 31 4.75 -1.19 -4.82
CA LEU A 31 4.36 -0.10 -5.70
C LEU A 31 4.79 -0.44 -7.13
N ASP A 32 3.83 -0.74 -8.01
CA ASP A 32 4.12 -1.13 -9.41
C ASP A 32 4.84 -0.01 -10.18
N GLU A 33 4.57 1.25 -9.84
CA GLU A 33 5.11 2.44 -10.51
C GLU A 33 6.55 2.79 -10.07
N TYR A 34 7.01 2.18 -8.97
CA TYR A 34 8.27 2.51 -8.29
C TYR A 34 9.18 1.28 -8.20
N ASP A 35 9.44 0.59 -9.31
CA ASP A 35 10.30 -0.61 -9.37
C ASP A 35 9.92 -1.70 -8.35
N ASN A 36 8.63 -1.87 -8.07
CA ASN A 36 8.10 -2.78 -7.05
C ASN A 36 8.62 -2.49 -5.63
N LEU A 37 8.87 -1.21 -5.32
CA LEU A 37 9.25 -0.76 -3.98
C LEU A 37 8.29 -1.32 -2.93
N GLN A 38 8.84 -1.86 -1.85
CA GLN A 38 8.04 -2.41 -0.76
C GLN A 38 7.47 -1.28 0.10
N GLY A 39 6.15 -1.28 0.24
CA GLY A 39 5.39 -0.45 1.16
C GLY A 39 4.75 -1.29 2.27
N PHE A 40 4.40 -0.62 3.36
CA PHE A 40 3.68 -1.22 4.47
C PHE A 40 2.42 -0.41 4.80
N LEU A 41 1.28 -1.09 4.75
CA LEU A 41 -0.03 -0.53 5.06
C LEU A 41 -0.41 -0.93 6.49
N HIS A 42 -0.35 0.02 7.42
CA HIS A 42 -0.68 -0.23 8.82
C HIS A 42 -2.19 -0.37 9.03
N ILE A 43 -2.62 -1.22 9.96
CA ILE A 43 -4.04 -1.46 10.27
C ILE A 43 -4.85 -0.19 10.55
N SER A 44 -4.24 0.81 11.21
CA SER A 44 -4.91 2.08 11.51
C SER A 44 -5.20 2.93 10.26
N GLU A 45 -4.46 2.71 9.16
CA GLU A 45 -4.71 3.36 7.87
C GLU A 45 -5.74 2.59 7.03
N ILE A 46 -5.96 1.31 7.32
CA ILE A 46 -6.94 0.47 6.64
C ILE A 46 -8.35 0.77 7.12
N ALA A 47 -8.53 0.94 8.43
CA ALA A 47 -9.83 1.23 9.01
C ALA A 47 -9.71 2.07 10.30
N PRO A 48 -10.59 3.07 10.48
CA PRO A 48 -10.70 3.78 11.75
C PRO A 48 -11.38 2.89 12.78
N GLY A 49 -10.66 2.50 13.83
CA GLY A 49 -11.20 1.77 14.98
C GLY A 49 -10.84 0.29 15.03
N TRP A 50 -11.56 -0.48 15.86
CA TRP A 50 -11.28 -1.90 16.05
C TRP A 50 -11.84 -2.73 14.89
N ILE A 51 -10.95 -3.43 14.18
CA ILE A 51 -11.33 -4.41 13.17
C ILE A 51 -10.95 -5.82 13.61
N ARG A 52 -11.79 -6.79 13.26
CA ARG A 52 -11.59 -8.19 13.64
C ARG A 52 -10.53 -8.90 12.81
N SER A 53 -10.32 -8.48 11.56
CA SER A 53 -9.29 -9.03 10.67
C SER A 53 -9.05 -8.09 9.48
N VAL A 54 -7.78 -7.84 9.17
CA VAL A 54 -7.31 -7.06 8.02
C VAL A 54 -7.71 -7.71 6.69
N ASN A 55 -7.79 -9.05 6.66
CA ASN A 55 -8.09 -9.85 5.46
C ASN A 55 -9.50 -9.62 4.87
N ARG A 56 -10.37 -8.90 5.59
CA ARG A 56 -11.67 -8.45 5.06
C ARG A 56 -11.57 -7.21 4.17
N PHE A 57 -10.52 -6.41 4.34
CA PHE A 57 -10.36 -5.11 3.67
C PHE A 57 -9.34 -5.16 2.54
N VAL A 58 -8.34 -6.02 2.68
CA VAL A 58 -7.28 -6.25 1.70
C VAL A 58 -7.06 -7.76 1.56
N LYS A 59 -6.76 -8.19 0.34
CA LYS A 59 -6.45 -9.58 0.00
C LYS A 59 -5.11 -9.64 -0.71
N ASP A 60 -4.43 -10.77 -0.64
CA ASP A 60 -3.24 -11.01 -1.45
C ASP A 60 -3.56 -10.87 -2.95
N GLY A 61 -2.64 -10.26 -3.68
CA GLY A 61 -2.77 -9.98 -5.12
C GLY A 61 -3.75 -8.85 -5.47
N GLU A 62 -4.42 -8.23 -4.50
CA GLU A 62 -5.34 -7.12 -4.76
C GLU A 62 -4.57 -5.83 -5.05
N LYS A 63 -4.94 -5.13 -6.12
CA LYS A 63 -4.41 -3.79 -6.44
C LYS A 63 -5.25 -2.72 -5.78
N LYS A 64 -4.61 -1.80 -5.05
CA LYS A 64 -5.24 -0.69 -4.34
C LYS A 64 -4.52 0.61 -4.64
N VAL A 65 -5.30 1.67 -4.71
CA VAL A 65 -4.80 3.04 -4.76
C VAL A 65 -4.57 3.50 -3.34
N LEU A 66 -3.34 3.92 -3.02
CA LEU A 66 -2.93 4.34 -1.68
C LEU A 66 -2.37 5.75 -1.72
N LEU A 67 -2.55 6.47 -0.61
CA LEU A 67 -1.90 7.75 -0.38
C LEU A 67 -0.62 7.50 0.42
N VAL A 68 0.50 8.01 -0.06
CA VAL A 68 1.77 7.99 0.69
C VAL A 68 1.68 9.02 1.81
N LYS A 69 1.98 8.58 3.03
CA LYS A 69 2.05 9.42 4.23
C LYS A 69 3.45 9.39 4.82
#